data_AF-A0CXN1-F1
#
_entry.id   AF-A0CXN1-F1
#
_cell.length_a   1.000
_cell.length_b   1.000
_cell.length_c   1.000
_cell.angle_alpha   90.00
_cell.angle_beta   90.00
_cell.angle_gamma   90.00
#
_symmetry.space_group_name_H-M   'P 1'
#
loop_
_entity.id
_entity.type
_entity.pdbx_description
1 polymer ?
#
loop_
_entity_poly.entity_id
_entity_poly.type
_entity_poly.pdbx_seq_one_letter_code
_entity_poly.pdbx_strand_id
1 'polypeptide(L)'
;MSLQFSPNVNQVLGAFQRVGLNQGQAYQPDQIYQALDQLTNQAYDRDVANQIYEQCTPNQRGQVQIEEFSQILISADAMLKKKIRDTEQQVLQLVEESRDCQRQVKEIKYTQQQNQFGIDTDSSLNLMIKSASGITNSDFIQSYVSISVDNNEQVAQQTGGDKFHPIFNEQFGFQIKTGRENITLSLLIQDRNQKKSLVGQAKIDISQLQDQQVHSLQLQLQSDRQQYATPTIQFDVQWIYNKLKYYQEMISKLEVDIQQHQNDIEDYKRDLFVVQQPFMDNNQRQNLQSSLKPQNSSKVQTNSALMYQQQQNQPQIYKPTPPQQSYRQNQDNIQPQYQGEATDELSDEIYYGFILYLLMIVLSMFQCFARPAYVDILLGTMYLLIICRDCFNPEYLKILGAITVFTVVLDIFWIAIYKNWWNGTDKTLPTWGEAGDPIVRITIVFCIFNMILKTALCYIIFHYYKEAQSNQVLKFKVWQLEFQIGILKQNLFTLDKRLLS
;
A
#
# COMPACT_ATOMS: atom_id res chain seq x y z
N MET A 1 -4.02 -25.50 7.42
CA MET A 1 -3.07 -26.38 8.13
C MET A 1 -1.69 -26.07 7.61
N SER A 2 -0.76 -25.67 8.46
CA SER A 2 0.62 -25.39 8.04
C SER A 2 1.39 -26.70 7.89
N LEU A 3 2.11 -26.86 6.77
CA LEU A 3 3.12 -27.91 6.57
C LEU A 3 4.29 -27.62 7.53
N GLN A 4 4.16 -28.00 8.80
CA GLN A 4 5.14 -27.71 9.85
C GLN A 4 6.39 -28.61 9.78
N PHE A 5 6.36 -29.68 8.99
CA PHE A 5 7.51 -30.55 8.83
C PHE A 5 8.65 -29.82 8.11
N SER A 6 9.82 -29.73 8.74
CA SER A 6 11.02 -29.15 8.17
C SER A 6 12.16 -30.14 8.39
N PRO A 7 12.44 -31.02 7.39
CA PRO A 7 13.53 -31.96 7.53
C PRO A 7 14.84 -31.18 7.66
N ASN A 8 15.77 -31.69 8.46
CA ASN A 8 17.15 -31.21 8.47
C ASN A 8 18.05 -32.19 7.70
N VAL A 9 19.23 -31.73 7.28
CA VAL A 9 20.18 -32.51 6.49
C VAL A 9 20.51 -33.85 7.15
N ASN A 10 20.69 -33.87 8.47
CA ASN A 10 21.02 -35.08 9.22
C ASN A 10 19.88 -36.11 9.21
N GLN A 11 18.62 -35.66 9.26
CA GLN A 11 17.45 -36.54 9.15
C GLN A 11 17.34 -37.15 7.76
N VAL A 12 17.59 -36.36 6.70
CA VAL A 12 17.60 -36.84 5.31
C VAL A 12 18.71 -37.86 5.10
N LEU A 13 19.94 -37.55 5.54
CA LEU A 13 21.08 -38.46 5.46
C LEU A 13 20.84 -39.75 6.28
N GLY A 14 20.30 -39.63 7.49
CA GLY A 14 19.95 -40.78 8.31
C GLY A 14 18.87 -41.65 7.66
N ALA A 15 17.91 -41.05 6.95
CA ALA A 15 16.91 -41.80 6.18
C ALA A 15 17.56 -42.58 5.03
N PHE A 16 18.46 -41.96 4.26
CA PHE A 16 19.19 -42.62 3.19
C PHE A 16 20.11 -43.75 3.69
N GLN A 17 20.75 -43.59 4.85
CA GLN A 17 21.54 -44.65 5.48
C GLN A 17 20.70 -45.88 5.82
N ARG A 18 19.45 -45.71 6.26
CA ARG A 18 18.54 -46.83 6.58
C ARG A 18 18.18 -47.68 5.35
N VAL A 19 18.28 -47.11 4.15
CA VAL A 19 18.06 -47.81 2.87
C VAL A 19 19.36 -48.17 2.15
N GLY A 20 20.50 -48.09 2.84
CA GLY A 20 21.79 -48.57 2.37
C GLY A 20 22.65 -47.56 1.60
N LEU A 21 22.28 -46.28 1.57
CA LEU A 21 23.10 -45.22 1.00
C LEU A 21 23.93 -44.53 2.11
N ASN A 22 25.23 -44.80 2.11
CA ASN A 22 26.19 -44.29 3.09
C ASN A 22 26.73 -42.92 2.71
N GLN A 23 27.09 -42.15 3.74
CA GLN A 23 27.76 -40.86 3.58
C GLN A 23 29.14 -41.02 2.92
N GLY A 24 29.54 -40.03 2.12
CA GLY A 24 30.82 -39.97 1.40
C GLY A 24 30.89 -40.81 0.12
N GLN A 25 29.79 -41.45 -0.28
CA GLN A 25 29.70 -42.24 -1.51
C GLN A 25 28.87 -41.49 -2.58
N ALA A 26 29.26 -41.68 -3.85
CA ALA A 26 28.53 -41.15 -4.99
C ALA A 26 27.67 -42.23 -5.63
N TYR A 27 26.42 -41.90 -5.93
CA TYR A 27 25.41 -42.85 -6.41
C TYR A 27 24.90 -42.49 -7.79
N GLN A 28 24.54 -43.51 -8.57
CA GLN A 28 23.83 -43.33 -9.83
C GLN A 28 22.38 -42.89 -9.57
N PRO A 29 21.74 -42.16 -10.51
CA PRO A 29 20.36 -41.69 -10.36
C PRO A 29 19.39 -42.80 -9.95
N ASP A 30 19.45 -43.96 -10.61
CA ASP A 30 18.57 -45.10 -10.35
C ASP A 30 18.66 -45.61 -8.91
N GLN A 31 19.85 -45.54 -8.29
CA GLN A 31 20.05 -45.97 -6.90
C GLN A 31 19.38 -44.99 -5.92
N ILE A 32 19.45 -43.69 -6.22
CA ILE A 32 18.79 -42.64 -5.45
C ILE A 32 17.26 -42.77 -5.60
N TYR A 33 16.77 -43.03 -6.82
CA TYR A 33 15.33 -43.23 -7.06
C TYR A 33 14.78 -44.47 -6.36
N GLN A 34 15.50 -45.59 -6.39
CA GLN A 34 15.13 -46.80 -5.65
C GLN A 34 15.11 -46.57 -4.14
N ALA A 35 16.06 -45.80 -3.61
CA ALA A 35 16.09 -45.42 -2.21
C ALA A 35 14.87 -44.56 -1.82
N LEU A 36 14.48 -43.59 -2.66
CA LEU A 36 13.28 -42.78 -2.46
C LEU A 36 11.98 -43.62 -2.50
N ASP A 37 11.91 -44.63 -3.37
CA ASP A 37 10.77 -45.56 -3.40
C ASP A 37 10.67 -46.38 -2.12
N GLN A 38 11.81 -46.89 -1.63
CA GLN A 38 11.85 -47.66 -0.39
C GLN A 38 11.44 -46.81 0.82
N LEU A 39 11.87 -45.55 0.89
CA LEU A 39 11.48 -44.61 1.93
C LEU A 39 9.98 -44.26 1.89
N THR A 40 9.39 -44.23 0.69
CA THR A 40 7.96 -43.93 0.51
C THR A 40 7.05 -45.14 0.57
N ASN A 41 7.58 -46.36 0.43
CA ASN A 41 6.83 -47.60 0.20
C ASN A 41 5.91 -47.53 -1.05
N GLN A 42 6.23 -46.65 -2.00
CA GLN A 42 5.52 -46.47 -3.27
C GLN A 42 6.48 -45.91 -4.32
N ALA A 43 6.05 -45.78 -5.57
CA ALA A 43 6.87 -45.10 -6.58
C ALA A 43 6.94 -43.60 -6.24
N TYR A 44 8.15 -43.10 -5.98
CA TYR A 44 8.42 -41.67 -5.82
C TYR A 44 8.31 -40.94 -7.16
N ASP A 45 7.82 -39.71 -7.13
CA ASP A 45 7.66 -38.88 -8.32
C ASP A 45 9.02 -38.65 -9.03
N ARG A 46 9.15 -39.19 -10.23
CA ARG A 46 10.40 -39.15 -10.99
C ARG A 46 10.71 -37.77 -11.52
N ASP A 47 9.71 -36.96 -11.84
CA ASP A 47 9.93 -35.62 -12.38
C ASP A 47 10.56 -34.73 -11.30
N VAL A 48 10.05 -34.81 -10.06
CA VAL A 48 10.64 -34.10 -8.91
C VAL A 48 12.04 -34.63 -8.60
N ALA A 49 12.26 -35.95 -8.63
CA ALA A 49 13.58 -36.53 -8.37
C ALA A 49 14.61 -36.10 -9.43
N ASN A 50 14.21 -36.05 -10.70
CA ASN A 50 15.04 -35.58 -11.81
C ASN A 50 15.40 -34.10 -11.64
N GLN A 51 14.42 -33.25 -11.31
CA GLN A 51 14.68 -31.82 -11.09
C GLN A 51 15.68 -31.57 -9.95
N ILE A 52 15.58 -32.31 -8.84
CA ILE A 52 16.56 -32.21 -7.73
C ILE A 52 17.94 -32.69 -8.20
N TYR A 53 17.99 -33.80 -8.94
CA TYR A 53 19.23 -34.38 -9.44
C TYR A 53 19.94 -33.45 -10.44
N GLU A 54 19.21 -32.80 -11.35
CA GLU A 54 19.75 -31.85 -12.34
C GLU A 54 20.43 -30.63 -11.72
N GLN A 55 20.06 -30.27 -10.49
CA GLN A 55 20.70 -29.18 -9.73
C GLN A 55 21.98 -29.62 -9.02
N CYS A 56 22.28 -30.93 -8.98
CA CYS A 56 23.50 -31.46 -8.39
C CYS A 56 24.69 -31.35 -9.35
N THR A 57 25.91 -31.48 -8.82
CA THR A 57 27.15 -31.53 -9.60
C THR A 57 27.62 -32.98 -9.80
N PRO A 58 27.17 -33.67 -10.87
CA PRO A 58 27.57 -35.04 -11.11
C PRO A 58 29.06 -35.14 -11.40
N ASN A 59 29.69 -36.21 -10.91
CA ASN A 59 31.05 -36.55 -11.28
C ASN A 59 31.14 -37.02 -12.75
N GLN A 60 32.35 -37.34 -13.24
CA GLN A 60 32.57 -37.80 -14.61
C GLN A 60 31.79 -39.08 -15.01
N ARG A 61 31.25 -39.82 -14.04
CA ARG A 61 30.45 -41.04 -14.24
C ARG A 61 28.96 -40.79 -14.14
N GLY A 62 28.52 -39.54 -14.01
CA GLY A 62 27.12 -39.21 -13.76
C GLY A 62 26.66 -39.63 -12.37
N GLN A 63 27.52 -39.61 -11.35
CA GLN A 63 27.15 -39.94 -9.98
C GLN A 63 27.17 -38.70 -9.10
N VAL A 64 26.24 -38.62 -8.15
CA VAL A 64 26.09 -37.49 -7.22
C VAL A 64 26.35 -37.96 -5.80
N GLN A 65 27.01 -37.13 -4.99
CA GLN A 65 27.21 -37.41 -3.56
C GLN A 65 25.89 -37.26 -2.80
N ILE A 66 25.60 -38.18 -1.88
CA ILE A 66 24.30 -38.18 -1.17
C ILE A 66 24.13 -36.94 -0.28
N GLU A 67 25.22 -36.36 0.23
CA GLU A 67 25.23 -35.10 0.97
C GLU A 67 24.79 -33.92 0.13
N GLU A 68 25.29 -33.85 -1.10
CA GLU A 68 24.94 -32.80 -2.05
C GLU A 68 23.46 -32.91 -2.45
N PHE A 69 23.02 -34.12 -2.81
CA PHE A 69 21.61 -34.38 -3.11
C PHE A 69 20.70 -33.99 -1.93
N SER A 70 21.09 -34.36 -0.71
CA SER A 70 20.34 -34.01 0.51
C SER A 70 20.29 -32.50 0.74
N GLN A 71 21.41 -31.79 0.51
CA GLN A 71 21.48 -30.35 0.67
C GLN A 71 20.60 -29.62 -0.35
N ILE A 72 20.59 -30.07 -1.60
CA ILE A 72 19.75 -29.52 -2.67
C ILE A 72 18.28 -29.79 -2.39
N LEU A 73 17.93 -30.99 -1.90
CA LEU A 73 16.57 -31.33 -1.49
C LEU A 73 16.07 -30.39 -0.37
N ILE A 74 16.91 -30.12 0.64
CA ILE A 74 16.59 -29.18 1.72
C ILE A 74 16.45 -27.74 1.19
N SER A 75 17.29 -27.36 0.23
CA SER A 75 17.19 -26.06 -0.44
C SER A 75 15.88 -25.93 -1.22
N ALA A 76 15.45 -26.99 -1.92
CA ALA A 76 14.18 -27.04 -2.64
C ALA A 76 12.99 -26.92 -1.68
N ASP A 77 13.00 -27.63 -0.55
CA ASP A 77 11.99 -27.49 0.52
C ASP A 77 11.86 -26.04 1.02
N ALA A 78 13.00 -25.41 1.34
CA ALA A 78 13.03 -24.03 1.81
C ALA A 78 12.54 -23.04 0.74
N MET A 79 12.91 -23.27 -0.53
CA MET A 79 12.46 -22.45 -1.66
C MET A 79 10.95 -22.56 -1.88
N LEU A 80 10.38 -23.76 -1.86
CA LEU A 80 8.94 -23.99 -1.99
C LEU A 80 8.16 -23.34 -0.84
N LYS A 81 8.62 -23.51 0.40
CA LYS A 81 8.02 -22.81 1.57
C LYS A 81 8.09 -21.30 1.43
N LYS A 82 9.18 -20.76 0.89
CA LYS A 82 9.29 -19.32 0.60
C LYS A 82 8.29 -18.90 -0.47
N LYS A 83 8.21 -19.61 -1.60
CA LYS A 83 7.23 -19.32 -2.67
C LYS A 83 5.79 -19.36 -2.15
N ILE A 84 5.43 -20.35 -1.33
CA ILE A 84 4.10 -20.43 -0.70
C ILE A 84 3.82 -19.17 0.12
N ARG A 85 4.73 -18.79 1.03
CA ARG A 85 4.56 -17.60 1.88
C ARG A 85 4.47 -16.31 1.06
N ASP A 86 5.37 -16.13 0.09
CA ASP A 86 5.40 -14.95 -0.77
C ASP A 86 4.09 -14.84 -1.58
N THR A 87 3.58 -15.97 -2.10
CA THR A 87 2.32 -16.01 -2.87
C THR A 87 1.09 -15.82 -1.96
N GLU A 88 1.10 -16.38 -0.74
CA GLU A 88 0.06 -16.13 0.27
C GLU A 88 -0.02 -14.64 0.64
N GLN A 89 1.14 -13.97 0.79
CA GLN A 89 1.20 -12.52 1.00
C GLN A 89 0.62 -11.74 -0.18
N GLN A 90 0.92 -12.13 -1.42
CA GLN A 90 0.33 -11.51 -2.61
C GLN A 90 -1.19 -11.68 -2.65
N VAL A 91 -1.71 -12.88 -2.34
CA VAL A 91 -3.17 -13.12 -2.25
C VAL A 91 -3.81 -12.20 -1.20
N LEU A 92 -3.18 -12.03 -0.04
CA LEU A 92 -3.70 -11.13 1.00
C LEU A 92 -3.78 -9.67 0.51
N GLN A 93 -2.74 -9.20 -0.19
CA GLN A 93 -2.73 -7.85 -0.78
C GLN A 93 -3.86 -7.69 -1.82
N LEU A 94 -4.00 -8.65 -2.75
CA LEU A 94 -5.06 -8.61 -3.76
C LEU A 94 -6.47 -8.66 -3.15
N VAL A 95 -6.66 -9.42 -2.07
CA VAL A 95 -7.94 -9.46 -1.34
C VAL A 95 -8.26 -8.12 -0.69
N GLU A 96 -7.27 -7.43 -0.14
CA GLU A 96 -7.43 -6.09 0.43
C GLU A 96 -7.78 -5.07 -0.67
N GLU A 97 -7.06 -5.08 -1.78
CA GLU A 97 -7.36 -4.23 -2.96
C GLU A 97 -8.76 -4.49 -3.53
N SER A 98 -9.18 -5.76 -3.60
CA SER A 98 -10.52 -6.14 -4.05
C SER A 98 -11.60 -5.62 -3.09
N ARG A 99 -11.38 -5.73 -1.78
CA ARG A 99 -12.28 -5.19 -0.76
C ARG A 99 -12.39 -3.67 -0.89
N ASP A 100 -11.31 -2.97 -1.20
CA ASP A 100 -11.29 -1.53 -1.39
C ASP A 100 -12.07 -1.12 -2.63
N CYS A 101 -11.88 -1.82 -3.74
CA CYS A 101 -12.71 -1.63 -4.94
C CYS A 101 -14.20 -1.89 -4.64
N GLN A 102 -14.53 -2.92 -3.84
CA GLN A 102 -15.91 -3.20 -3.44
C GLN A 102 -16.51 -2.08 -2.57
N ARG A 103 -15.71 -1.42 -1.72
CA ARG A 103 -16.14 -0.23 -0.97
C ARG A 103 -16.43 0.93 -1.92
N GLN A 104 -15.53 1.21 -2.87
CA GLN A 104 -15.70 2.25 -3.89
C GLN A 104 -16.96 2.01 -4.74
N VAL A 105 -17.21 0.77 -5.16
CA VAL A 105 -18.45 0.41 -5.89
C VAL A 105 -19.70 0.74 -5.10
N LYS A 106 -19.72 0.49 -3.78
CA LYS A 106 -20.87 0.80 -2.94
C LYS A 106 -21.10 2.30 -2.84
N GLU A 107 -20.04 3.09 -2.67
CA GLU A 107 -20.12 4.55 -2.59
C GLU A 107 -20.58 5.18 -3.92
N ILE A 108 -19.95 4.78 -5.03
CA ILE A 108 -20.25 5.29 -6.37
C ILE A 108 -21.70 4.99 -6.78
N LYS A 109 -22.24 3.82 -6.41
CA LYS A 109 -23.64 3.47 -6.72
C LYS A 109 -24.67 4.50 -6.23
N TYR A 110 -24.37 5.25 -5.17
CA TYR A 110 -25.28 6.28 -4.64
C TYR A 110 -25.01 7.68 -5.19
N THR A 111 -23.79 7.94 -5.67
CA THR A 111 -23.33 9.29 -6.06
C THR A 111 -23.19 9.47 -7.57
N GLN A 112 -23.15 8.38 -8.34
CA GLN A 112 -22.92 8.41 -9.78
C GLN A 112 -24.01 9.21 -10.50
N GLN A 113 -23.57 10.14 -11.33
CA GLN A 113 -24.41 10.89 -12.26
C GLN A 113 -23.84 10.71 -13.66
N GLN A 114 -24.69 10.24 -14.57
CA GLN A 114 -24.34 10.02 -15.96
C GLN A 114 -25.07 11.01 -16.84
N ASN A 115 -24.39 11.49 -17.88
CA ASN A 115 -25.02 12.30 -18.90
C ASN A 115 -25.78 11.43 -19.93
N GLN A 116 -26.41 12.07 -20.91
CA GLN A 116 -27.18 11.40 -21.96
C GLN A 116 -26.36 10.42 -22.84
N PHE A 117 -25.02 10.48 -22.79
CA PHE A 117 -24.11 9.59 -23.51
C PHE A 117 -23.65 8.40 -22.65
N GLY A 118 -24.14 8.28 -21.41
CA GLY A 118 -23.71 7.23 -20.47
C GLY A 118 -22.30 7.46 -19.91
N ILE A 119 -21.82 8.70 -19.96
CA ILE A 119 -20.52 9.11 -19.42
C ILE A 119 -20.74 9.79 -18.08
N ASP A 120 -19.95 9.43 -17.08
CA ASP A 120 -19.96 10.03 -15.76
C ASP A 120 -19.63 11.52 -15.86
N THR A 121 -20.34 12.35 -15.11
CA THR A 121 -20.13 13.81 -15.10
C THR A 121 -18.73 14.23 -14.63
N ASP A 122 -18.04 13.33 -13.92
CA ASP A 122 -16.68 13.48 -13.43
C ASP A 122 -15.69 12.54 -14.15
N SER A 123 -16.01 12.16 -15.38
CA SER A 123 -15.10 11.35 -16.22
C SER A 123 -13.75 12.05 -16.41
N SER A 124 -12.70 11.25 -16.52
CA SER A 124 -11.35 11.78 -16.68
C SER A 124 -10.57 11.02 -17.74
N LEU A 125 -9.93 11.77 -18.62
CA LEU A 125 -8.88 11.31 -19.52
C LEU A 125 -7.55 11.73 -18.90
N ASN A 126 -6.77 10.76 -18.45
CA ASN A 126 -5.42 10.97 -17.96
C ASN A 126 -4.43 10.65 -19.07
N LEU A 127 -3.49 11.56 -19.32
CA LEU A 127 -2.48 11.42 -20.37
C LEU A 127 -1.10 11.79 -19.82
N MET A 128 -0.13 10.88 -19.90
CA MET A 128 1.25 11.07 -19.45
C MET A 128 2.20 11.08 -20.65
N ILE A 129 2.74 12.25 -21.00
CA ILE A 129 3.75 12.37 -22.05
C ILE A 129 5.10 11.92 -21.49
N LYS A 130 5.70 10.87 -22.05
CA LYS A 130 7.00 10.35 -21.59
C LYS A 130 8.15 11.00 -22.35
N SER A 131 8.19 10.79 -23.65
CA SER A 131 9.33 11.19 -24.48
C SER A 131 8.92 11.40 -25.94
N ALA A 132 9.79 12.07 -26.68
CA ALA A 132 9.72 12.07 -28.14
C ALA A 132 11.07 11.69 -28.73
N SER A 133 11.07 11.24 -29.99
CA SER A 133 12.29 10.87 -30.71
C SER A 133 12.17 11.19 -32.20
N GLY A 134 13.30 11.16 -32.92
CA GLY A 134 13.31 11.36 -34.37
C GLY A 134 13.14 12.81 -34.80
N ILE A 135 13.44 13.78 -33.93
CA ILE A 135 13.51 15.18 -34.31
C ILE A 135 14.81 15.39 -35.11
N THR A 136 14.72 15.93 -36.33
CA THR A 136 15.91 16.10 -37.21
C THR A 136 16.43 17.53 -37.29
N ASN A 137 15.65 18.51 -36.84
CA ASN A 137 16.02 19.92 -36.94
C ASN A 137 17.18 20.26 -35.98
N SER A 138 18.29 20.79 -36.49
CA SER A 138 19.46 21.15 -35.67
C SER A 138 19.36 22.52 -35.00
N ASP A 139 18.36 23.35 -35.31
CA ASP A 139 18.41 24.80 -35.04
C ASP A 139 17.41 25.28 -33.96
N PHE A 140 16.85 24.35 -33.17
CA PHE A 140 15.99 24.70 -32.04
C PHE A 140 16.69 24.74 -30.67
N ILE A 141 16.12 25.44 -29.70
CA ILE A 141 16.59 25.47 -28.31
C ILE A 141 15.79 24.51 -27.43
N GLN A 142 14.48 24.44 -27.65
CA GLN A 142 13.55 23.70 -26.78
C GLN A 142 12.49 22.96 -27.60
N SER A 143 12.05 21.82 -27.08
CA SER A 143 10.92 21.06 -27.57
C SER A 143 9.80 21.02 -26.53
N TYR A 144 8.56 20.94 -26.98
CA TYR A 144 7.38 20.76 -26.13
C TYR A 144 6.28 20.03 -26.89
N VAL A 145 5.42 19.34 -26.17
CA VAL A 145 4.26 18.64 -26.73
C VAL A 145 3.00 19.39 -26.35
N SER A 146 2.27 19.91 -27.35
CA SER A 146 0.92 20.44 -27.14
C SER A 146 -0.10 19.30 -27.26
N ILE A 147 -1.00 19.24 -26.28
CA ILE A 147 -2.07 18.27 -26.16
C ILE A 147 -3.38 19.04 -26.25
N SER A 148 -4.13 18.82 -27.32
CA SER A 148 -5.43 19.44 -27.53
C SER A 148 -6.53 18.39 -27.44
N VAL A 149 -7.49 18.63 -26.54
CA VAL A 149 -8.71 17.83 -26.39
C VAL A 149 -9.90 18.79 -26.50
N ASP A 150 -10.58 18.74 -27.64
CA ASP A 150 -11.61 19.72 -28.01
C ASP A 150 -11.07 21.16 -27.93
N ASN A 151 -11.65 22.03 -27.09
CA ASN A 151 -11.24 23.43 -26.93
C ASN A 151 -10.21 23.65 -25.81
N ASN A 152 -9.74 22.58 -25.16
CA ASN A 152 -8.74 22.67 -24.10
C ASN A 152 -7.36 22.29 -24.66
N GLU A 153 -6.36 23.12 -24.38
CA GLU A 153 -4.97 22.90 -24.77
C GLU A 153 -4.07 22.94 -23.53
N GLN A 154 -3.20 21.94 -23.40
CA GLN A 154 -2.16 21.88 -22.37
C GLN A 154 -0.82 21.55 -23.02
N VAL A 155 0.29 21.92 -22.36
CA VAL A 155 1.64 21.79 -22.95
C VAL A 155 2.58 21.12 -21.97
N ALA A 156 3.24 20.05 -22.42
CA ALA A 156 4.32 19.38 -21.72
C ALA A 156 5.67 20.01 -22.09
N GLN A 157 6.40 20.47 -21.09
CA GLN A 157 7.73 21.04 -21.27
C GLN A 157 8.80 19.96 -21.14
N GLN A 158 9.88 20.11 -21.90
CA GLN A 158 11.01 19.20 -21.77
C GLN A 158 11.64 19.34 -20.37
N THR A 159 11.66 18.24 -19.61
CA THR A 159 12.24 18.15 -18.27
C THR A 159 13.64 17.52 -18.29
N GLY A 160 13.97 16.75 -19.34
CA GLY A 160 15.27 16.11 -19.50
C GLY A 160 15.51 15.57 -20.91
N GLY A 161 16.44 14.62 -21.02
CA GLY A 161 16.85 14.04 -22.30
C GLY A 161 17.74 14.97 -23.13
N ASP A 162 18.20 14.48 -24.27
CA ASP A 162 18.92 15.29 -25.23
C ASP A 162 17.95 16.05 -26.16
N LYS A 163 18.49 16.90 -27.02
CA LYS A 163 17.70 17.71 -27.95
C LYS A 163 16.85 16.85 -28.91
N PHE A 164 17.36 15.72 -29.35
CA PHE A 164 16.72 14.84 -30.34
C PHE A 164 15.85 13.75 -29.70
N HIS A 165 16.05 13.50 -28.40
CA HIS A 165 15.34 12.54 -27.56
C HIS A 165 14.85 13.22 -26.27
N PRO A 166 13.97 14.24 -26.38
CA PRO A 166 13.48 14.95 -25.21
C PRO A 166 12.63 14.05 -24.32
N ILE A 167 12.77 14.25 -23.01
CA ILE A 167 11.96 13.60 -21.97
C ILE A 167 11.08 14.67 -21.33
N PHE A 168 9.80 14.36 -21.15
CA PHE A 168 8.78 15.25 -20.59
C PHE A 168 8.34 14.74 -19.22
N ASN A 169 7.86 13.50 -19.14
CA ASN A 169 7.32 12.87 -17.92
C ASN A 169 6.27 13.74 -17.19
N GLU A 170 5.42 14.42 -17.95
CA GLU A 170 4.34 15.26 -17.43
C GLU A 170 2.98 14.59 -17.62
N GLN A 171 2.10 14.73 -16.62
CA GLN A 171 0.75 14.15 -16.60
C GLN A 171 -0.31 15.23 -16.69
N PHE A 172 -1.31 14.98 -17.51
CA PHE A 172 -2.41 15.87 -17.84
C PHE A 172 -3.75 15.17 -17.62
N GLY A 173 -4.77 15.95 -17.25
CA GLY A 173 -6.12 15.48 -16.99
C GLY A 173 -7.14 16.31 -17.76
N PHE A 174 -7.97 15.65 -18.56
CA PHE A 174 -9.03 16.28 -19.36
C PHE A 174 -10.41 15.71 -19.00
N GLN A 175 -11.43 16.54 -19.11
CA GLN A 175 -12.83 16.15 -18.94
C GLN A 175 -13.43 15.79 -20.29
N ILE A 176 -14.10 14.64 -20.39
CA ILE A 176 -14.72 14.14 -21.63
C ILE A 176 -16.23 14.19 -21.48
N LYS A 177 -16.93 14.79 -22.43
CA LYS A 177 -18.39 15.02 -22.33
C LYS A 177 -19.18 14.05 -23.19
N THR A 178 -18.70 13.76 -24.39
CA THR A 178 -19.50 13.08 -25.43
C THR A 178 -18.92 11.74 -25.87
N GLY A 179 -17.65 11.47 -25.57
CA GLY A 179 -16.93 10.29 -26.07
C GLY A 179 -16.64 10.36 -27.57
N ARG A 180 -16.70 11.56 -28.15
CA ARG A 180 -16.41 11.87 -29.57
C ARG A 180 -15.32 12.93 -29.73
N GLU A 181 -14.74 13.35 -28.61
CA GLU A 181 -13.64 14.29 -28.55
C GLU A 181 -12.41 13.67 -29.23
N ASN A 182 -11.77 14.45 -30.10
CA ASN A 182 -10.51 14.05 -30.72
C ASN A 182 -9.36 14.55 -29.86
N ILE A 183 -8.42 13.66 -29.55
CA ILE A 183 -7.19 14.01 -28.85
C ILE A 183 -6.12 14.24 -29.92
N THR A 184 -5.54 15.43 -29.95
CA THR A 184 -4.46 15.78 -30.89
C THR A 184 -3.17 16.04 -30.11
N LEU A 185 -2.12 15.29 -30.45
CA LEU A 185 -0.77 15.50 -29.94
C LEU A 185 0.07 16.17 -31.01
N SER A 186 0.65 17.33 -30.67
CA SER A 186 1.49 18.11 -31.57
C SER A 186 2.87 18.28 -30.95
N LEU A 187 3.92 17.86 -31.64
CA LEU A 187 5.30 18.11 -31.25
C LEU A 187 5.76 19.42 -31.87
N LEU A 188 6.16 20.37 -31.02
CA LEU A 188 6.64 21.66 -31.44
C LEU A 188 8.08 21.88 -30.97
N ILE A 189 8.81 22.66 -31.76
CA ILE A 189 10.15 23.14 -31.42
C ILE A 189 10.18 24.66 -31.48
N GLN A 190 11.02 25.26 -30.64
CA GLN A 190 11.22 26.70 -30.58
C GLN A 190 12.68 27.04 -30.95
N ASP A 191 12.84 27.88 -31.97
CA ASP A 191 14.16 28.33 -32.42
C ASP A 191 14.76 29.43 -31.53
N ARG A 192 15.97 29.87 -31.88
CA ARG A 192 16.67 30.95 -31.15
C ARG A 192 15.95 32.30 -31.20
N ASN A 193 15.10 32.51 -32.21
CA ASN A 193 14.28 33.71 -32.37
C ASN A 193 12.92 33.57 -31.69
N GLN A 194 12.74 32.55 -30.85
CA GLN A 194 11.47 32.21 -30.20
C GLN A 194 10.34 31.85 -31.16
N LYS A 195 10.66 31.57 -32.43
CA LYS A 195 9.68 31.13 -33.42
C LYS A 195 9.35 29.66 -33.16
N LYS A 196 8.06 29.41 -32.97
CA LYS A 196 7.50 28.08 -32.78
C LYS A 196 7.25 27.44 -34.15
N SER A 197 7.68 26.19 -34.32
CA SER A 197 7.40 25.41 -35.53
C SER A 197 6.89 24.03 -35.18
N LEU A 198 5.86 23.60 -35.91
CA LEU A 198 5.30 22.26 -35.80
C LEU A 198 6.26 21.27 -36.45
N VAL A 199 6.67 20.25 -35.69
CA VAL A 199 7.47 19.13 -36.20
C VAL A 199 6.53 18.11 -36.83
N GLY A 200 5.49 17.73 -36.11
CA GLY A 200 4.43 16.85 -36.60
C GLY A 200 3.31 16.70 -35.58
N GLN A 201 2.21 16.09 -36.01
CA GLN A 201 1.03 15.86 -35.19
C GLN A 201 0.46 14.44 -35.38
N ALA A 202 -0.20 13.93 -34.36
CA ALA A 202 -0.96 12.69 -34.41
C ALA A 202 -2.31 12.87 -33.71
N LYS A 203 -3.32 12.12 -34.15
CA LYS A 203 -4.65 12.09 -33.55
C LYS A 203 -4.92 10.73 -32.95
N ILE A 204 -5.53 10.71 -31.76
CA ILE A 204 -5.98 9.50 -31.08
C ILE A 204 -7.49 9.53 -31.05
N ASP A 205 -8.09 8.42 -31.48
CA ASP A 205 -9.52 8.22 -31.33
C ASP A 205 -9.81 7.70 -29.92
N ILE A 206 -10.63 8.44 -29.18
CA ILE A 206 -11.03 8.10 -27.82
C ILE A 206 -11.79 6.78 -27.74
N SER A 207 -12.40 6.32 -28.85
CA SER A 207 -13.10 5.04 -28.93
C SER A 207 -12.18 3.83 -28.65
N GLN A 208 -10.87 3.99 -28.89
CA GLN A 208 -9.87 2.96 -28.60
C GLN A 208 -9.63 2.75 -27.10
N LEU A 209 -10.13 3.67 -26.26
CA LEU A 209 -9.92 3.68 -24.80
C LEU A 209 -11.19 3.28 -24.01
N GLN A 210 -12.15 2.61 -24.66
CA GLN A 210 -13.42 2.20 -24.04
C GLN A 210 -13.28 1.06 -23.02
N ASP A 211 -12.13 0.39 -22.96
CA ASP A 211 -11.81 -0.60 -21.94
C ASP A 211 -11.40 0.02 -20.60
N GLN A 212 -11.25 1.35 -20.55
CA GLN A 212 -10.84 2.13 -19.38
C GLN A 212 -9.49 1.73 -18.78
N GLN A 213 -8.68 0.98 -19.54
CA GLN A 213 -7.35 0.54 -19.12
C GLN A 213 -6.29 1.59 -19.48
N VAL A 214 -5.12 1.47 -18.86
CA VAL A 214 -3.96 2.28 -19.23
C VAL A 214 -3.31 1.68 -20.48
N HIS A 215 -3.18 2.49 -21.53
CA HIS A 215 -2.52 2.12 -22.77
C HIS A 215 -1.19 2.84 -22.87
N SER A 216 -0.10 2.11 -23.08
CA SER A 216 1.21 2.70 -23.40
C SER A 216 1.40 2.68 -24.92
N LEU A 217 1.37 3.87 -25.52
CA LEU A 217 1.33 4.05 -26.97
C LEU A 217 2.58 4.78 -27.46
N GLN A 218 3.00 4.40 -28.67
CA GLN A 218 4.02 5.13 -29.43
C GLN A 218 3.42 5.52 -30.77
N LEU A 219 3.26 6.82 -31.01
CA LEU A 219 2.66 7.33 -32.25
C LEU A 219 3.70 7.97 -33.13
N GLN A 220 3.67 7.61 -34.42
CA GLN A 220 4.41 8.32 -35.46
C GLN A 220 3.64 9.59 -35.83
N LEU A 221 4.34 10.72 -35.81
CA LEU A 221 3.77 12.02 -36.11
C LEU A 221 3.78 12.26 -37.62
N GLN A 222 2.67 12.77 -38.12
CA GLN A 222 2.56 13.23 -39.50
C GLN A 222 3.05 14.67 -39.57
N SER A 223 4.00 14.93 -40.46
CA SER A 223 4.47 16.28 -40.76
C SER A 223 3.87 16.75 -42.07
N ASP A 224 3.44 18.02 -42.13
CA ASP A 224 2.97 18.64 -43.37
C ASP A 224 4.09 18.76 -44.42
N ARG A 225 5.34 18.72 -43.96
CA ARG A 225 6.54 18.73 -44.80
C ARG A 225 7.02 17.30 -44.87
N GLN A 226 6.87 16.64 -46.02
CA GLN A 226 7.28 15.25 -46.29
C GLN A 226 8.78 15.00 -46.00
N GLN A 227 9.17 14.94 -44.73
CA GLN A 227 10.52 14.67 -44.27
C GLN A 227 10.73 13.17 -44.07
N TYR A 228 11.95 12.70 -44.34
CA TYR A 228 12.30 11.27 -44.34
C TYR A 228 12.30 10.60 -42.96
N ALA A 229 12.38 11.37 -41.87
CA ALA A 229 12.27 10.83 -40.52
C ALA A 229 10.92 11.24 -39.92
N THR A 230 10.09 10.26 -39.57
CA THR A 230 8.83 10.47 -38.87
C THR A 230 9.13 10.54 -37.36
N PRO A 231 8.99 11.71 -36.73
CA PRO A 231 9.19 11.82 -35.29
C PRO A 231 8.15 10.96 -34.58
N THR A 232 8.48 10.46 -33.39
CA THR A 232 7.54 9.67 -32.59
C THR A 232 7.36 10.25 -31.20
N ILE A 233 6.16 10.08 -30.62
CA ILE A 233 5.87 10.43 -29.22
C ILE A 233 5.49 9.14 -28.50
N GLN A 234 6.09 8.91 -27.34
CA GLN A 234 5.70 7.86 -26.41
C GLN A 234 4.93 8.47 -25.23
N PHE A 235 3.78 7.88 -24.90
CA PHE A 235 2.91 8.36 -23.84
C PHE A 235 2.05 7.23 -23.28
N ASP A 236 1.53 7.44 -22.07
CA ASP A 236 0.47 6.59 -21.50
C ASP A 236 -0.85 7.36 -21.50
N VAL A 237 -1.96 6.66 -21.77
CA VAL A 237 -3.29 7.27 -21.77
C VAL A 237 -4.32 6.32 -21.15
N GLN A 238 -5.25 6.88 -20.38
CA GLN A 238 -6.37 6.15 -19.78
C GLN A 238 -7.62 7.04 -19.75
N TRP A 239 -8.76 6.50 -20.20
CA TRP A 239 -10.04 7.19 -20.12
C TRP A 239 -11.00 6.44 -19.18
N ILE A 240 -11.31 7.03 -18.03
CA ILE A 240 -12.30 6.50 -17.09
C ILE A 240 -13.60 7.26 -17.30
N TYR A 241 -14.51 6.67 -18.08
CA TYR A 241 -15.80 7.26 -18.43
C TYR A 241 -16.97 6.76 -17.57
N ASN A 242 -16.82 5.59 -16.94
CA ASN A 242 -17.79 5.00 -16.04
C ASN A 242 -17.03 4.32 -14.89
N LYS A 243 -16.92 5.03 -13.77
CA LYS A 243 -16.17 4.57 -12.59
C LYS A 243 -16.75 3.30 -12.01
N LEU A 244 -18.09 3.17 -11.99
CA LEU A 244 -18.74 1.97 -11.52
C LEU A 244 -18.30 0.74 -12.35
N LYS A 245 -18.37 0.85 -13.68
CA LYS A 245 -17.92 -0.20 -14.59
C LYS A 245 -16.43 -0.51 -14.39
N TYR A 246 -15.60 0.53 -14.29
CA TYR A 246 -14.15 0.39 -14.08
C TYR A 246 -13.82 -0.43 -12.82
N TYR A 247 -14.41 -0.08 -11.67
CA TYR A 247 -14.15 -0.82 -10.43
C TYR A 247 -14.75 -2.23 -10.46
N GLN A 248 -15.87 -2.46 -11.15
CA GLN A 248 -16.42 -3.80 -11.33
C GLN A 248 -15.48 -4.69 -12.14
N GLU A 249 -14.94 -4.18 -13.25
CA GLU A 249 -13.96 -4.90 -14.07
C GLU A 249 -12.66 -5.15 -13.29
N MET A 250 -12.20 -4.18 -12.50
CA MET A 250 -11.05 -4.35 -11.61
C MET A 250 -11.28 -5.46 -10.57
N ILE A 251 -12.46 -5.51 -9.93
CA ILE A 251 -12.80 -6.59 -8.98
C ILE A 251 -12.75 -7.94 -9.69
N SER A 252 -13.36 -8.07 -10.87
CA SER A 252 -13.34 -9.32 -11.62
C SER A 252 -11.92 -9.76 -12.00
N LYS A 253 -11.05 -8.82 -12.37
CA LYS A 253 -9.63 -9.11 -12.64
C LYS A 253 -8.91 -9.59 -11.37
N LEU A 254 -9.06 -8.87 -10.26
CA LEU A 254 -8.46 -9.24 -8.98
C LEU A 254 -8.94 -10.62 -8.50
N GLU A 255 -10.22 -10.96 -8.70
CA GLU A 255 -10.76 -12.28 -8.36
C GLU A 255 -10.12 -13.40 -9.19
N VAL A 256 -9.87 -13.18 -10.48
CA VAL A 256 -9.15 -14.12 -11.35
C VAL A 256 -7.69 -14.29 -10.88
N ASP A 257 -7.00 -13.18 -10.58
CA ASP A 257 -5.61 -13.21 -10.11
C ASP A 257 -5.50 -13.92 -8.73
N ILE A 258 -6.43 -13.66 -7.81
CA ILE A 258 -6.54 -14.36 -6.53
C ILE A 258 -6.72 -15.86 -6.76
N GLN A 259 -7.63 -16.26 -7.65
CA GLN A 259 -7.87 -17.68 -7.94
C GLN A 259 -6.63 -18.35 -8.55
N GLN A 260 -5.94 -17.68 -9.47
CA GLN A 260 -4.71 -18.19 -10.06
C GLN A 260 -3.64 -18.41 -9.00
N HIS A 261 -3.39 -17.43 -8.13
CA HIS A 261 -2.40 -17.56 -7.06
C HIS A 261 -2.78 -18.61 -6.01
N GLN A 262 -4.08 -18.79 -5.74
CA GLN A 262 -4.54 -19.90 -4.90
C GLN A 262 -4.23 -21.26 -5.52
N ASN A 263 -4.41 -21.41 -6.83
CA ASN A 263 -4.02 -22.63 -7.54
C ASN A 263 -2.51 -22.84 -7.46
N ASP A 264 -1.70 -21.79 -7.68
CA ASP A 264 -0.23 -21.86 -7.58
C ASP A 264 0.21 -22.31 -6.17
N ILE A 265 -0.44 -21.80 -5.11
CA ILE A 265 -0.17 -22.21 -3.72
C ILE A 265 -0.45 -23.70 -3.52
N GLU A 266 -1.57 -24.21 -4.06
CA GLU A 266 -1.89 -25.64 -3.96
C GLU A 266 -0.92 -26.50 -4.76
N ASP A 267 -0.48 -26.05 -5.94
CA ASP A 267 0.56 -26.71 -6.73
C ASP A 267 1.87 -26.78 -5.95
N TYR A 268 2.34 -25.66 -5.38
CA TYR A 268 3.54 -25.64 -4.54
C TYR A 268 3.42 -26.50 -3.29
N LYS A 269 2.24 -26.60 -2.68
CA LYS A 269 1.99 -27.49 -1.53
C LYS A 269 2.07 -28.97 -1.93
N ARG A 270 1.60 -29.34 -3.13
CA ARG A 270 1.75 -30.70 -3.66
C ARG A 270 3.21 -31.03 -3.90
N ASP A 271 3.96 -30.14 -4.55
CA ASP A 271 5.39 -30.33 -4.78
C ASP A 271 6.16 -30.45 -3.47
N LEU A 272 5.85 -29.58 -2.50
CA LEU A 272 6.45 -29.61 -1.16
C LEU A 272 6.14 -30.92 -0.45
N PHE A 273 4.91 -31.43 -0.57
CA PHE A 273 4.55 -32.73 -0.01
C PHE A 273 5.36 -33.86 -0.64
N VAL A 274 5.52 -33.89 -1.97
CA VAL A 274 6.33 -34.89 -2.67
C VAL A 274 7.77 -34.87 -2.15
N VAL A 275 8.39 -33.69 -2.06
CA VAL A 275 9.76 -33.50 -1.55
C VAL A 275 9.92 -34.01 -0.10
N GLN A 276 8.92 -33.78 0.75
CA GLN A 276 8.97 -34.14 2.17
C GLN A 276 8.57 -35.59 2.45
N GLN A 277 7.75 -36.21 1.58
CA GLN A 277 7.13 -37.51 1.81
C GLN A 277 8.10 -38.64 2.21
N PRO A 278 9.32 -38.76 1.64
CA PRO A 278 10.25 -39.84 2.02
C PRO A 278 10.70 -39.77 3.47
N PHE A 279 10.60 -38.61 4.10
CA PHE A 279 11.18 -38.33 5.43
C PHE A 279 10.13 -38.19 6.53
N MET A 280 8.85 -38.31 6.19
CA MET A 280 7.73 -38.22 7.12
C MET A 280 7.34 -39.59 7.69
N ASP A 281 6.85 -39.60 8.93
CA ASP A 281 6.25 -40.78 9.53
C ASP A 281 4.94 -41.17 8.82
N ASN A 282 4.60 -42.47 8.79
CA ASN A 282 3.37 -42.98 8.14
C ASN A 282 2.11 -42.22 8.55
N ASN A 283 1.97 -41.91 9.85
CA ASN A 283 0.81 -41.18 10.37
C ASN A 283 0.72 -39.75 9.83
N GLN A 284 1.87 -39.06 9.74
CA GLN A 284 1.93 -37.70 9.19
C GLN A 284 1.59 -37.69 7.70
N ARG A 285 2.13 -38.66 6.95
CA ARG A 285 1.83 -38.84 5.53
C ARG A 285 0.34 -39.03 5.26
N GLN A 286 -0.32 -39.92 6.01
CA GLN A 286 -1.76 -40.18 5.84
C GLN A 286 -2.60 -38.94 6.14
N ASN A 287 -2.28 -38.19 7.20
CA ASN A 287 -2.97 -36.96 7.55
C ASN A 287 -2.82 -35.90 6.43
N LEU A 288 -1.61 -35.70 5.91
CA LEU A 288 -1.34 -34.71 4.86
C LEU A 288 -1.97 -35.10 3.52
N GLN A 289 -1.86 -36.38 3.14
CA GLN A 289 -2.46 -36.87 1.92
C GLN A 289 -3.99 -36.76 1.95
N SER A 290 -4.62 -36.85 3.13
CA SER A 290 -6.07 -36.61 3.29
C SER A 290 -6.46 -35.15 3.05
N SER A 291 -5.57 -34.21 3.39
CA SER A 291 -5.80 -32.77 3.23
C SER A 291 -5.55 -32.27 1.80
N LEU A 292 -4.68 -32.96 1.04
CA LEU A 292 -4.32 -32.63 -0.34
C LEU A 292 -5.24 -33.27 -1.38
N LYS A 293 -6.13 -34.17 -0.98
CA LYS A 293 -7.12 -34.73 -1.91
C LYS A 293 -7.98 -33.56 -2.41
N PRO A 294 -8.06 -33.34 -3.73
CA PRO A 294 -8.90 -32.29 -4.27
C PRO A 294 -10.30 -32.54 -3.73
N GLN A 295 -10.81 -31.62 -2.92
CA GLN A 295 -12.23 -31.60 -2.64
C GLN A 295 -12.87 -31.55 -4.03
N ASN A 296 -13.69 -32.55 -4.35
CA ASN A 296 -14.60 -32.49 -5.49
C ASN A 296 -15.54 -31.32 -5.20
N SER A 297 -15.06 -30.11 -5.43
CA SER A 297 -15.81 -28.88 -5.39
C SER A 297 -16.79 -29.02 -6.54
N SER A 298 -18.01 -29.40 -6.14
CA SER A 298 -19.24 -29.19 -6.87
C SER A 298 -19.05 -27.95 -7.73
N LYS A 299 -19.09 -28.16 -9.04
CA LYS A 299 -19.07 -27.14 -10.09
C LYS A 299 -19.47 -25.79 -9.49
N VAL A 300 -18.48 -24.95 -9.20
CA VAL A 300 -18.72 -23.52 -9.16
C VAL A 300 -19.30 -23.26 -10.54
N GLN A 301 -20.62 -23.07 -10.61
CA GLN A 301 -21.25 -22.43 -11.74
C GLN A 301 -20.55 -21.08 -11.81
N THR A 302 -19.47 -21.05 -12.57
CA THR A 302 -19.00 -19.85 -13.21
C THR A 302 -20.23 -19.30 -13.89
N ASN A 303 -20.81 -18.26 -13.29
CA ASN A 303 -21.64 -17.30 -13.99
C ASN A 303 -20.73 -16.58 -14.98
N SER A 304 -20.21 -17.31 -15.96
CA SER A 304 -19.60 -16.79 -17.19
C SER A 304 -20.67 -16.34 -18.20
N ALA A 305 -21.91 -16.13 -17.75
CA ALA A 305 -23.02 -15.57 -18.52
C ALA A 305 -23.15 -14.04 -18.39
N LEU A 306 -22.13 -13.33 -17.88
CA LEU A 306 -22.10 -11.86 -17.90
C LEU A 306 -20.88 -11.28 -18.62
N MET A 307 -20.40 -11.98 -19.65
CA MET A 307 -19.42 -11.43 -20.59
C MET A 307 -19.87 -11.87 -21.99
N TYR A 308 -20.23 -10.89 -22.83
CA TYR A 308 -20.88 -10.98 -24.15
C TYR A 308 -22.42 -11.10 -24.21
N GLN A 309 -23.10 -9.97 -23.96
CA GLN A 309 -24.23 -9.61 -24.82
C GLN A 309 -24.35 -8.08 -24.95
N GLN A 310 -23.44 -7.49 -25.71
CA GLN A 310 -23.58 -6.13 -26.22
C GLN A 310 -23.71 -6.20 -27.75
N GLN A 311 -24.94 -6.44 -28.24
CA GLN A 311 -25.46 -5.98 -29.52
C GLN A 311 -26.88 -6.53 -29.75
N GLN A 312 -27.90 -5.70 -29.50
CA GLN A 312 -28.79 -5.16 -30.55
C GLN A 312 -29.92 -4.33 -29.91
N ASN A 313 -30.06 -3.10 -30.40
CA ASN A 313 -31.13 -2.16 -30.11
C ASN A 313 -32.52 -2.78 -30.32
N GLN A 314 -33.37 -2.78 -29.30
CA GLN A 314 -34.81 -2.50 -29.44
C GLN A 314 -35.37 -1.82 -28.19
N PRO A 315 -36.29 -0.84 -28.33
CA PRO A 315 -36.97 -0.23 -27.20
C PRO A 315 -38.07 -1.17 -26.68
N GLN A 316 -37.98 -1.58 -25.41
CA GLN A 316 -39.07 -2.29 -24.74
C GLN A 316 -39.44 -1.60 -23.43
N ILE A 317 -40.75 -1.55 -23.24
CA ILE A 317 -41.49 -0.76 -22.28
C ILE A 317 -41.31 -1.36 -20.88
N TYR A 318 -40.88 -0.55 -19.92
CA TYR A 318 -40.74 -0.94 -18.52
C TYR A 318 -42.10 -1.33 -17.91
N LYS A 319 -42.21 -2.59 -17.45
CA LYS A 319 -43.14 -3.01 -16.40
C LYS A 319 -42.36 -3.16 -15.08
N PRO A 320 -42.84 -2.61 -13.96
CA PRO A 320 -42.17 -2.72 -12.67
C PRO A 320 -42.46 -4.08 -12.02
N THR A 321 -41.40 -4.80 -11.64
CA THR A 321 -41.45 -6.01 -10.81
C THR A 321 -40.93 -5.67 -9.42
N PRO A 322 -41.59 -6.12 -8.32
CA PRO A 322 -41.34 -5.63 -6.97
C PRO A 322 -40.04 -6.20 -6.34
N PRO A 323 -39.50 -5.52 -5.31
CA PRO A 323 -38.21 -5.86 -4.72
C PRO A 323 -38.27 -7.16 -3.90
N GLN A 324 -37.42 -8.12 -4.24
CA GLN A 324 -37.15 -9.28 -3.39
C GLN A 324 -36.12 -8.93 -2.31
N GLN A 325 -36.46 -9.39 -1.11
CA GLN A 325 -35.83 -9.13 0.17
C GLN A 325 -34.48 -9.85 0.32
N SER A 326 -33.48 -9.06 0.72
CA SER A 326 -32.38 -9.38 1.65
C SER A 326 -32.06 -10.85 1.95
N TYR A 327 -30.91 -11.31 1.45
CA TYR A 327 -30.09 -12.30 2.14
C TYR A 327 -29.09 -11.60 3.06
N ARG A 328 -29.24 -11.85 4.36
CA ARG A 328 -28.33 -11.50 5.45
C ARG A 328 -27.67 -12.81 5.92
N GLN A 329 -26.47 -12.68 6.46
CA GLN A 329 -25.69 -13.67 7.25
C GLN A 329 -24.78 -14.63 6.46
N ASN A 330 -23.50 -14.30 6.40
CA ASN A 330 -22.50 -14.84 7.34
C ASN A 330 -21.21 -14.02 7.24
N GLN A 331 -21.06 -13.05 8.15
CA GLN A 331 -19.77 -12.45 8.48
C GLN A 331 -19.38 -13.01 9.84
N ASP A 332 -18.72 -14.16 9.83
CA ASP A 332 -17.96 -14.58 10.99
C ASP A 332 -16.60 -13.91 10.96
N ASN A 333 -16.27 -13.31 12.10
CA ASN A 333 -15.04 -12.63 12.45
C ASN A 333 -13.79 -13.29 11.86
N ILE A 334 -13.16 -12.63 10.90
CA ILE A 334 -11.73 -12.80 10.63
C ILE A 334 -11.09 -11.46 10.96
N GLN A 335 -10.58 -11.35 12.19
CA GLN A 335 -9.69 -10.27 12.56
C GLN A 335 -8.40 -10.42 11.75
N PRO A 336 -7.96 -9.39 11.01
CA PRO A 336 -6.73 -9.43 10.23
C PRO A 336 -5.53 -9.49 11.19
N GLN A 337 -4.84 -10.63 11.19
CA GLN A 337 -3.60 -10.80 11.94
C GLN A 337 -2.44 -10.25 11.09
N TYR A 338 -2.16 -8.96 11.24
CA TYR A 338 -0.98 -8.31 10.69
C TYR A 338 0.28 -8.91 11.32
N GLN A 339 1.13 -9.56 10.52
CA GLN A 339 2.48 -9.99 10.90
C GLN A 339 3.53 -9.06 10.28
N GLY A 340 3.51 -7.80 10.67
CA GLY A 340 4.77 -7.08 10.88
C GLY A 340 5.08 -7.22 12.35
N GLU A 341 6.28 -7.64 12.73
CA GLU A 341 6.74 -7.54 14.11
C GLU A 341 6.71 -6.04 14.48
N ALA A 342 5.59 -5.59 15.04
CA ALA A 342 5.50 -4.31 15.69
C ALA A 342 6.48 -4.39 16.86
N THR A 343 7.46 -3.50 16.88
CA THR A 343 8.35 -3.35 18.03
C THR A 343 7.50 -2.85 19.19
N ASP A 344 7.15 -3.76 20.11
CA ASP A 344 6.27 -3.47 21.26
C ASP A 344 6.74 -2.28 22.11
N GLU A 345 8.05 -1.98 22.11
CA GLU A 345 8.66 -0.91 22.91
C GLU A 345 8.08 0.49 22.63
N LEU A 346 7.66 0.78 21.39
CA LEU A 346 7.18 2.13 21.03
C LEU A 346 5.70 2.37 21.40
N SER A 347 4.94 1.32 21.69
CA SER A 347 3.55 1.42 22.17
C SER A 347 3.48 2.04 23.57
N ASP A 348 4.45 1.73 24.43
CA ASP A 348 4.44 2.14 25.83
C ASP A 348 4.70 3.64 25.99
N GLU A 349 5.60 4.21 25.18
CA GLU A 349 5.91 5.64 25.22
C GLU A 349 4.70 6.50 24.83
N ILE A 350 3.94 6.10 23.79
CA ILE A 350 2.70 6.75 23.35
C ILE A 350 1.68 6.79 24.48
N TYR A 351 1.54 5.67 25.18
CA TYR A 351 0.67 5.56 26.33
C TYR A 351 1.09 6.50 27.48
N TYR A 352 2.38 6.55 27.82
CA TYR A 352 2.88 7.49 28.84
C TYR A 352 2.71 8.95 28.42
N GLY A 353 2.98 9.27 27.16
CA GLY A 353 2.74 10.61 26.61
C GLY A 353 1.28 11.03 26.78
N PHE A 354 0.33 10.15 26.45
CA PHE A 354 -1.11 10.41 26.65
C PHE A 354 -1.47 10.70 28.11
N ILE A 355 -0.98 9.89 29.05
CA ILE A 355 -1.22 10.10 30.49
C ILE A 355 -0.64 11.43 30.96
N LEU A 356 0.60 11.74 30.58
CA LEU A 356 1.29 12.97 30.98
C LEU A 356 0.56 14.21 30.47
N TYR A 357 0.01 14.18 29.25
CA TYR A 357 -0.80 15.26 28.71
C TYR A 357 -2.13 15.45 29.42
N LEU A 358 -2.83 14.36 29.78
CA LEU A 358 -4.05 14.45 30.60
C LEU A 358 -3.75 15.08 31.97
N LEU A 359 -2.68 14.64 32.62
CA LEU A 359 -2.24 15.17 33.90
C LEU A 359 -1.89 16.67 33.79
N MET A 360 -1.19 17.07 32.72
CA MET A 360 -0.87 18.46 32.41
C MET A 360 -2.13 19.32 32.27
N ILE A 361 -3.17 18.84 31.56
CA ILE A 361 -4.45 19.56 31.41
C ILE A 361 -5.11 19.77 32.78
N VAL A 362 -5.21 18.72 33.59
CA VAL A 362 -5.83 18.80 34.92
C VAL A 362 -5.10 19.80 35.82
N LEU A 363 -3.77 19.75 35.86
CA LEU A 363 -2.97 20.71 36.64
C LEU A 363 -3.13 22.13 36.12
N SER A 364 -3.21 22.31 34.81
CA SER A 364 -3.41 23.62 34.19
C SER A 364 -4.79 24.19 34.52
N MET A 365 -5.83 23.35 34.61
CA MET A 365 -7.14 23.75 35.12
C MET A 365 -7.09 24.22 36.58
N PHE A 366 -6.33 23.54 37.44
CA PHE A 366 -6.13 24.01 38.82
C PHE A 366 -5.30 25.30 38.89
N GLN A 367 -4.32 25.47 38.02
CA GLN A 367 -3.55 26.72 37.96
C GLN A 367 -4.42 27.91 37.53
N CYS A 368 -5.42 27.69 36.66
CA CYS A 368 -6.37 28.71 36.22
C CYS A 368 -7.13 29.41 37.36
N PHE A 369 -7.14 28.88 38.58
CA PHE A 369 -7.67 29.60 39.73
C PHE A 369 -6.90 30.90 39.99
N ALA A 370 -5.56 30.89 39.92
CA ALA A 370 -4.72 32.06 40.24
C ALA A 370 -3.77 32.52 39.12
N ARG A 371 -3.63 31.74 38.05
CA ARG A 371 -2.75 32.03 36.91
C ARG A 371 -3.45 31.61 35.61
N PRO A 372 -3.54 32.48 34.59
CA PRO A 372 -4.16 32.13 33.31
C PRO A 372 -3.30 31.12 32.52
N ALA A 373 -3.48 29.82 32.77
CA ALA A 373 -2.76 28.72 32.11
C ALA A 373 -3.46 28.23 30.81
N TYR A 374 -4.13 29.13 30.09
CA TYR A 374 -4.94 28.79 28.91
C TYR A 374 -4.14 28.18 27.77
N VAL A 375 -2.89 28.61 27.58
CA VAL A 375 -1.99 28.08 26.55
C VAL A 375 -1.70 26.60 26.80
N ASP A 376 -1.56 26.19 28.07
CA ASP A 376 -1.28 24.81 28.43
C ASP A 376 -2.51 23.91 28.21
N ILE A 377 -3.71 24.42 28.51
CA ILE A 377 -4.97 23.73 28.21
C ILE A 377 -5.15 23.58 26.69
N LEU A 378 -4.85 24.62 25.91
CA LEU A 378 -4.88 24.57 24.45
C LEU A 378 -3.85 23.56 23.91
N LEU A 379 -2.63 23.56 24.45
CA LEU A 379 -1.58 22.64 24.07
C LEU A 379 -1.99 21.18 24.33
N GLY A 380 -2.55 20.91 25.51
CA GLY A 380 -3.02 19.57 25.86
C GLY A 380 -4.19 19.11 25.00
N THR A 381 -5.14 20.00 24.69
CA THR A 381 -6.26 19.66 23.79
C THR A 381 -5.83 19.47 22.34
N MET A 382 -4.88 20.26 21.83
CA MET A 382 -4.29 20.05 20.49
C MET A 382 -3.59 18.70 20.39
N TYR A 383 -2.84 18.28 21.42
CA TYR A 383 -2.22 16.97 21.44
C TYR A 383 -3.25 15.83 21.48
N LEU A 384 -4.29 15.95 22.31
CA LEU A 384 -5.40 14.99 22.32
C LEU A 384 -6.06 14.88 20.94
N LEU A 385 -6.23 16.00 20.23
CA LEU A 385 -6.74 15.99 18.86
C LEU A 385 -5.79 15.27 17.90
N ILE A 386 -4.48 15.48 18.00
CA ILE A 386 -3.48 14.77 17.18
C ILE A 386 -3.59 13.27 17.39
N ILE A 387 -3.68 12.79 18.65
CA ILE A 387 -3.85 11.38 18.96
C ILE A 387 -5.18 10.85 18.43
N CYS A 388 -6.30 11.51 18.79
CA CYS A 388 -7.63 11.04 18.42
C CYS A 388 -7.89 11.07 16.91
N ARG A 389 -7.18 11.92 16.17
CA ARG A 389 -7.30 12.06 14.71
C ARG A 389 -6.20 11.38 13.93
N ASP A 390 -5.28 10.69 14.62
CA ASP A 390 -4.11 10.06 13.99
C ASP A 390 -3.31 11.02 13.08
N CYS A 391 -3.10 12.25 13.56
CA CYS A 391 -2.50 13.34 12.76
C CYS A 391 -1.02 13.58 13.12
N PHE A 392 -0.20 12.54 13.12
CA PHE A 392 1.24 12.60 13.46
C PHE A 392 2.13 13.17 12.34
N ASN A 393 1.71 14.28 11.73
CA ASN A 393 2.54 14.96 10.74
C ASN A 393 3.78 15.59 11.44
N PRO A 394 5.02 15.37 10.95
CA PRO A 394 6.23 15.94 11.53
C PRO A 394 6.17 17.46 11.75
N GLU A 395 5.49 18.20 10.86
CA GLU A 395 5.34 19.66 11.02
C GLU A 395 4.46 20.03 12.22
N TYR A 396 3.38 19.27 12.48
CA TYR A 396 2.54 19.50 13.65
C TYR A 396 3.27 19.17 14.95
N LEU A 397 4.05 18.08 14.97
CA LEU A 397 4.86 17.71 16.13
C LEU A 397 5.96 18.73 16.41
N LYS A 398 6.59 19.29 15.37
CA LYS A 398 7.58 20.36 15.48
C LYS A 398 6.99 21.65 16.06
N ILE A 399 5.83 22.07 15.56
CA ILE A 399 5.11 23.25 16.09
C ILE A 399 4.72 23.00 17.54
N LEU A 400 4.15 21.84 17.84
CA LEU A 400 3.74 21.47 19.20
C LEU A 400 4.92 21.49 20.17
N GLY A 401 6.05 20.88 19.79
CA GLY A 401 7.27 20.87 20.59
C GLY A 401 7.82 22.28 20.84
N ALA A 402 7.83 23.15 19.83
CA ALA A 402 8.26 24.54 19.98
C ALA A 402 7.37 25.33 20.96
N ILE A 403 6.04 25.15 20.88
CA ILE A 403 5.10 25.78 21.82
C ILE A 403 5.31 25.24 23.23
N THR A 404 5.49 23.92 23.41
CA THR A 404 5.75 23.33 24.73
C THR A 404 7.02 23.93 25.36
N VAL A 405 8.12 24.02 24.62
CA VAL A 405 9.37 24.66 25.10
C VAL A 405 9.12 26.11 25.50
N PHE A 406 8.38 26.86 24.69
CA PHE A 406 8.02 28.23 25.00
C PHE A 406 7.21 28.34 26.31
N THR A 407 6.24 27.45 26.55
CA THR A 407 5.47 27.44 27.81
C THR A 407 6.32 27.09 29.03
N VAL A 408 7.35 26.24 28.90
CA VAL A 408 8.32 25.98 29.99
C VAL A 408 9.08 27.25 30.35
N VAL A 409 9.53 28.00 29.34
CA VAL A 409 10.22 29.28 29.56
C VAL A 409 9.29 30.29 30.24
N LEU A 410 8.01 30.34 29.85
CA LEU A 410 7.01 31.17 30.52
C LEU A 410 6.79 30.77 31.99
N ASP A 411 6.80 29.48 32.32
CA ASP A 411 6.70 29.01 33.70
C ASP A 411 7.90 29.48 34.53
N ILE A 412 9.12 29.39 33.99
CA ILE A 412 10.35 29.87 34.66
C ILE A 412 10.25 31.36 34.96
N PHE A 413 9.86 32.18 33.98
CA PHE A 413 9.70 33.62 34.17
C PHE A 413 8.60 33.93 35.19
N TRP A 414 7.47 33.23 35.12
CA TRP A 414 6.36 33.43 36.04
C TRP A 414 6.77 33.10 37.48
N ILE A 415 7.41 31.95 37.71
CA ILE A 415 7.93 31.57 39.03
C ILE A 415 8.95 32.60 39.53
N ALA A 416 9.84 33.11 38.66
CA ALA A 416 10.83 34.10 39.06
C ALA A 416 10.22 35.44 39.53
N ILE A 417 9.15 35.90 38.86
CA ILE A 417 8.40 37.12 39.22
C ILE A 417 7.65 36.89 40.54
N TYR A 418 6.97 35.76 40.66
CA TYR A 418 6.01 35.50 41.74
C TYR A 418 6.57 34.65 42.90
N LYS A 419 7.88 34.39 42.95
CA LYS A 419 8.52 33.63 44.04
C LYS A 419 8.24 34.20 45.43
N ASN A 420 8.01 35.51 45.53
CA ASN A 420 7.76 36.20 46.80
C ASN A 420 6.35 35.93 47.35
N TRP A 421 5.42 35.44 46.52
CA TRP A 421 4.09 35.02 46.95
C TRP A 421 4.15 33.88 47.97
N TRP A 422 5.24 33.08 47.97
CA TRP A 422 5.45 32.07 48.99
C TRP A 422 5.52 32.66 50.41
N ASN A 423 6.16 33.81 50.56
CA ASN A 423 6.41 34.44 51.85
C ASN A 423 5.24 35.31 52.35
N GLY A 424 4.18 35.50 51.55
CA GLY A 424 2.99 36.28 51.93
C GLY A 424 3.23 37.78 52.12
N THR A 425 4.38 38.31 51.70
CA THR A 425 4.77 39.72 51.89
C THR A 425 4.55 40.59 50.65
N ASP A 426 3.96 40.03 49.59
CA ASP A 426 3.88 40.67 48.28
C ASP A 426 2.57 41.46 48.10
N LYS A 427 2.69 42.75 47.78
CA LYS A 427 1.53 43.64 47.53
C LYS A 427 0.83 43.37 46.20
N THR A 428 1.38 42.49 45.36
CA THR A 428 0.79 42.08 44.08
C THR A 428 -0.18 40.89 44.19
N LEU A 429 -0.43 40.40 45.40
CA LEU A 429 -1.42 39.36 45.65
C LEU A 429 -2.80 39.75 45.06
N PRO A 430 -3.53 38.80 44.45
CA PRO A 430 -4.92 39.02 44.06
C PRO A 430 -5.73 39.54 45.25
N THR A 431 -6.78 40.33 45.00
CA THR A 431 -7.61 40.99 46.02
C THR A 431 -8.43 40.05 46.92
N TRP A 432 -8.07 38.77 46.99
CA TRP A 432 -8.76 37.72 47.74
C TRP A 432 -8.51 37.73 49.24
N GLY A 433 -7.70 38.67 49.74
CA GLY A 433 -7.34 38.77 51.17
C GLY A 433 -6.53 37.58 51.67
N GLU A 434 -6.40 37.46 52.99
CA GLU A 434 -5.59 36.41 53.66
C GLU A 434 -6.04 34.97 53.31
N ALA A 435 -7.30 34.79 52.90
CA ALA A 435 -7.83 33.50 52.46
C ALA A 435 -7.26 33.03 51.10
N GLY A 436 -6.67 33.94 50.30
CA GLY A 436 -6.06 33.63 49.01
C GLY A 436 -4.65 33.05 49.10
N ASP A 437 -3.93 33.28 50.19
CA ASP A 437 -2.52 32.88 50.35
C ASP A 437 -2.27 31.37 50.14
N PRO A 438 -3.11 30.46 50.71
CA PRO A 438 -2.93 29.03 50.47
C PRO A 438 -3.12 28.64 48.99
N ILE A 439 -4.09 29.26 48.31
CA ILE A 439 -4.40 28.99 46.90
C ILE A 439 -3.22 29.37 46.01
N VAL A 440 -2.63 30.54 46.29
CA VAL A 440 -1.49 31.05 45.56
C VAL A 440 -0.25 30.16 45.76
N ARG A 441 0.04 29.74 47.00
CA ARG A 441 1.14 28.80 47.30
C ARG A 441 0.98 27.45 46.60
N ILE A 442 -0.24 26.89 46.63
CA ILE A 442 -0.57 25.64 45.92
C ILE A 442 -0.39 25.83 44.41
N THR A 443 -0.78 26.98 43.87
CA THR A 443 -0.60 27.30 42.44
C THR A 443 0.88 27.30 42.04
N ILE A 444 1.79 27.81 42.88
CA ILE A 444 3.24 27.75 42.63
C ILE A 444 3.72 26.30 42.59
N VAL A 445 3.27 25.45 43.53
CA VAL A 445 3.61 24.02 43.55
C VAL A 445 3.12 23.32 42.28
N PHE A 446 1.87 23.57 41.89
CA PHE A 446 1.34 23.06 40.62
C PHE A 446 2.11 23.58 39.42
N CYS A 447 2.55 24.84 39.42
CA CYS A 447 3.36 25.41 38.34
C CYS A 447 4.69 24.67 38.20
N ILE A 448 5.39 24.40 39.30
CA ILE A 448 6.65 23.64 39.30
C ILE A 448 6.42 22.21 38.78
N PHE A 449 5.38 21.54 39.27
CA PHE A 449 5.07 20.18 38.84
C PHE A 449 4.69 20.13 37.34
N ASN A 450 3.90 21.10 36.87
CA ASN A 450 3.53 21.23 35.46
C ASN A 450 4.75 21.52 34.57
N MET A 451 5.71 22.33 35.04
CA MET A 451 6.96 22.59 34.33
C MET A 451 7.81 21.31 34.16
N ILE A 452 7.88 20.45 35.19
CA ILE A 452 8.55 19.14 35.11
C ILE A 452 7.86 18.24 34.07
N LEU A 453 6.52 18.18 34.10
CA LEU A 453 5.74 17.40 33.13
C LEU A 453 5.96 17.88 31.70
N LYS A 454 5.90 19.19 31.45
CA LYS A 454 6.17 19.77 30.13
C LYS A 454 7.56 19.44 29.62
N THR A 455 8.55 19.41 30.52
CA THR A 455 9.93 19.03 30.16
C THR A 455 10.01 17.56 29.72
N ALA A 456 9.34 16.66 30.44
CA ALA A 456 9.22 15.26 30.04
C ALA A 456 8.45 15.12 28.71
N LEU A 457 7.39 15.90 28.51
CA LEU A 457 6.64 15.93 27.26
C LEU A 457 7.48 16.43 26.08
N CYS A 458 8.36 17.42 26.26
CA CYS A 458 9.29 17.84 25.21
C CYS A 458 10.17 16.68 24.71
N TYR A 459 10.67 15.85 25.63
CA TYR A 459 11.44 14.66 25.28
C TYR A 459 10.61 13.66 24.46
N ILE A 460 9.39 13.39 24.91
CA ILE A 460 8.46 12.48 24.23
C ILE A 460 8.07 12.98 22.83
N ILE A 461 7.73 14.27 22.68
CA ILE A 461 7.40 14.88 21.39
C ILE A 461 8.60 14.82 20.44
N PHE A 462 9.82 15.06 20.95
CA PHE A 462 11.03 14.96 20.14
C PHE A 462 11.25 13.52 19.64
N HIS A 463 10.99 12.53 20.49
CA HIS A 463 11.05 11.12 20.10
C HIS A 463 10.03 10.82 18.98
N TYR A 464 8.77 11.25 19.13
CA TYR A 464 7.77 11.08 18.07
C TYR A 464 8.09 11.83 16.80
N TYR A 465 8.67 13.02 16.88
CA TYR A 465 9.10 13.74 15.70
C TYR A 465 10.14 12.95 14.91
N LYS A 466 11.08 12.31 15.60
CA LYS A 466 12.10 11.45 14.99
C LYS A 466 11.49 10.21 14.36
N GLU A 467 10.54 9.56 15.03
CA GLU A 467 9.86 8.36 14.50
C GLU A 467 8.86 8.68 13.39
N ALA A 468 8.18 9.82 13.43
CA ALA A 468 7.30 10.25 12.34
C ALA A 468 8.08 10.48 11.02
N GLN A 469 9.40 10.68 11.08
CA GLN A 469 10.26 10.72 9.89
C GLN A 469 10.61 9.33 9.34
N SER A 470 10.50 8.26 10.15
CA SER A 470 10.87 6.90 9.76
C SER A 470 9.78 6.19 8.93
N ASN A 471 8.59 6.81 8.74
CA ASN A 471 7.43 6.27 8.02
C ASN A 471 6.97 4.87 8.49
N GLN A 472 7.28 4.48 9.72
CA GLN A 472 6.82 3.22 10.29
C GLN A 472 5.38 3.33 10.79
N VAL A 473 4.61 2.26 10.63
CA VAL A 473 3.26 2.14 11.20
C VAL A 473 3.41 1.79 12.68
N LEU A 474 2.85 2.64 13.55
CA LEU A 474 2.90 2.44 14.99
C LEU A 474 1.57 1.87 15.46
N LYS A 475 1.59 0.80 16.26
CA LYS A 475 0.39 0.27 16.91
C LYS A 475 0.51 0.52 18.40
N PHE A 476 -0.55 1.04 19.02
CA PHE A 476 -0.59 1.16 20.47
C PHE A 476 -1.96 0.79 21.02
N LYS A 477 -1.95 0.23 22.23
CA LYS A 477 -3.17 -0.19 22.93
C LYS A 477 -3.39 0.71 24.14
N VAL A 478 -4.54 1.39 24.16
CA VAL A 478 -5.02 2.10 25.35
C VAL A 478 -6.19 1.30 25.90
N TRP A 479 -5.95 0.59 27.00
CA TRP A 479 -6.90 -0.35 27.61
C TRP A 479 -7.29 -1.49 26.65
N GLN A 480 -8.54 -1.50 26.14
CA GLN A 480 -9.02 -2.49 25.17
C GLN A 480 -9.13 -1.94 23.74
N LEU A 481 -8.78 -0.67 23.52
CA LEU A 481 -8.82 -0.05 22.19
C LEU A 481 -7.43 -0.13 21.56
N GLU A 482 -7.36 -0.70 20.36
CA GLU A 482 -6.15 -0.74 19.54
C GLU A 482 -6.22 0.39 18.50
N PHE A 483 -5.20 1.24 18.49
CA PHE A 483 -5.06 2.34 17.55
C PHE A 483 -3.86 2.05 16.64
N GLN A 484 -4.04 2.28 15.34
CA GLN A 484 -2.96 2.17 14.34
C GLN A 484 -2.67 3.56 13.82
N ILE A 485 -1.43 4.02 14.04
CA ILE A 485 -0.91 5.31 13.62
C ILE A 485 -0.07 5.14 12.36
N GLY A 486 -0.26 6.01 11.36
CA GLY A 486 0.66 6.16 10.23
C GLY A 486 0.21 5.57 8.89
N ILE A 487 -0.95 4.92 8.83
CA ILE A 487 -1.49 4.35 7.57
C ILE A 487 -2.35 5.37 6.80
N LEU A 488 -3.01 6.30 7.50
CA LEU A 488 -3.94 7.24 6.87
C LEU A 488 -3.30 8.63 6.69
N LYS A 489 -2.53 8.80 5.62
CA LYS A 489 -2.31 10.13 4.98
C LYS A 489 -3.58 10.70 4.35
N GLN A 490 -4.78 10.33 4.82
CA GLN A 490 -6.00 11.04 4.48
C GLN A 490 -6.09 12.26 5.39
N ASN A 491 -5.57 13.38 4.89
CA ASN A 491 -5.88 14.69 5.44
C ASN A 491 -7.42 14.85 5.51
N LEU A 492 -8.01 14.68 6.69
CA LEU A 492 -9.43 15.03 6.92
C LEU A 492 -9.70 16.53 6.64
N PHE A 493 -8.65 17.35 6.56
CA PHE A 493 -8.67 18.77 6.19
C PHE A 493 -8.09 19.08 4.80
N THR A 494 -7.84 18.09 3.93
CA THR A 494 -8.00 18.41 2.51
C THR A 494 -9.48 18.61 2.32
N LEU A 495 -9.91 19.85 2.63
CA LEU A 495 -11.17 20.42 2.21
C LEU A 495 -11.27 20.02 0.74
N ASP A 496 -12.24 19.17 0.43
CA ASP A 496 -12.65 18.96 -0.93
C ASP A 496 -12.89 20.36 -1.50
N LYS A 497 -12.02 20.82 -2.42
CA LYS A 497 -12.09 22.17 -3.01
C LYS A 497 -13.45 22.43 -3.68
N ARG A 498 -14.27 21.38 -3.83
CA ARG A 498 -15.65 21.39 -4.34
C ARG A 498 -16.70 21.95 -3.37
N LEU A 499 -16.39 22.15 -2.08
CA LEU A 499 -17.36 22.73 -1.12
C LEU A 499 -17.26 24.26 -0.98
N LEU A 500 -16.33 24.91 -1.69
CA LEU A 500 -16.16 26.38 -1.73
C LEU A 500 -16.33 26.97 -3.14
N SER A 501 -16.84 26.19 -4.10
CA SER A 501 -17.33 26.62 -5.41
C SER A 501 -18.78 26.23 -5.55
#